data_AF-A0A3D3UMI7-F1
#
_entry.id   AF-A0A3D3UMI7-F1
#
_cell.length_a   1.000
_cell.length_b   1.000
_cell.length_c   1.000
_cell.angle_alpha   90.00
_cell.angle_beta   90.00
_cell.angle_gamma   90.00
#
_symmetry.space_group_name_H-M   'P 1'
#
loop_
_entity.id
_entity.type
_entity.pdbx_description
1 polymer ?
#
loop_
_entity_poly.entity_id
_entity_poly.type
_entity_poly.pdbx_seq_one_letter_code
_entity_poly.pdbx_strand_id
1 'polypeptide(L)'
;MLQTQLKVIKADGSIEEYLHTKVMGSINNALGETGQANIDIAEQFAEVVTFFLYNQYNRRTVTSGDIFSMIKVVLAATDYEDAAVALSEHHFERKLKRSRTEVVSVDIQDLTDAELLAGAEEPAGRSRWDKSRIVDDLITRYNLCRQTARTIAAMVEERVFNMGMTLVPSSLIKQLVLGEAASVLRAQRQLQTV
;
A
#
# COMPACT_ATOMS: atom_id res chain seq x y z
N MET A 1 -4.47 -30.94 11.44
CA MET A 1 -4.06 -29.93 12.43
C MET A 1 -4.51 -28.56 11.92
N LEU A 2 -5.20 -27.77 12.74
CA LEU A 2 -5.53 -26.37 12.40
C LEU A 2 -4.22 -25.59 12.31
N GLN A 3 -3.76 -25.26 11.09
CA GLN A 3 -2.68 -24.31 10.90
C GLN A 3 -3.15 -22.97 11.46
N THR A 4 -2.49 -22.48 12.51
CA THR A 4 -2.75 -21.15 13.07
C THR A 4 -2.54 -20.07 12.01
N GLN A 5 -3.49 -19.13 11.90
CA GLN A 5 -3.44 -18.01 10.95
C GLN A 5 -2.14 -17.22 11.11
N LEU A 6 -1.34 -17.14 10.04
CA LEU A 6 -0.09 -16.39 10.00
C LEU A 6 -0.37 -14.88 10.11
N LYS A 7 0.41 -14.18 10.95
CA LYS A 7 0.34 -12.71 11.09
C LYS A 7 1.51 -12.05 10.35
N VAL A 8 1.25 -10.90 9.74
CA VAL A 8 2.22 -10.11 8.97
C VAL A 8 2.49 -8.79 9.69
N ILE A 9 3.74 -8.55 10.04
CA ILE A 9 4.24 -7.28 10.58
C ILE A 9 4.61 -6.37 9.40
N LYS A 10 3.96 -5.22 9.32
CA LYS A 10 4.17 -4.22 8.25
C LYS A 10 5.33 -3.29 8.60
N ALA A 11 5.78 -2.51 7.61
CA ALA A 11 6.88 -1.56 7.78
C ALA A 11 6.59 -0.46 8.82
N ASP A 12 5.32 -0.11 9.03
CA ASP A 12 4.85 0.83 10.05
C ASP A 12 4.66 0.17 11.44
N GLY A 13 5.01 -1.11 11.59
CA GLY A 13 4.81 -1.89 12.80
C GLY A 13 3.40 -2.44 12.98
N SER A 14 2.43 -2.07 12.13
CA SER A 14 1.08 -2.61 12.20
C SER A 14 1.08 -4.12 11.90
N ILE A 15 0.12 -4.83 12.48
CA ILE A 15 -0.04 -6.28 12.30
C ILE A 15 -1.34 -6.53 11.55
N GLU A 16 -1.26 -7.33 10.48
CA GLU A 16 -2.43 -7.83 9.75
C GLU A 16 -2.37 -9.34 9.58
N GLU A 17 -3.47 -9.94 9.16
CA GLU A 17 -3.48 -11.35 8.78
C GLU A 17 -2.81 -11.55 7.43
N TYR A 18 -2.13 -12.68 7.28
CA TYR A 18 -1.66 -13.11 5.98
C TYR A 18 -2.85 -13.30 5.04
N LEU A 19 -2.78 -12.67 3.88
CA LEU A 19 -3.80 -12.78 2.83
C LEU A 19 -3.11 -13.27 1.56
N HIS A 20 -3.44 -14.50 1.17
CA HIS A 20 -2.92 -15.13 -0.04
C HIS A 20 -3.15 -14.24 -1.29
N THR A 21 -4.34 -13.64 -1.39
CA THR A 21 -4.69 -12.74 -2.51
C THR A 21 -3.79 -11.51 -2.64
N LYS A 22 -3.18 -11.02 -1.56
CA LYS A 22 -2.19 -9.93 -1.64
C LYS A 22 -0.86 -10.39 -2.25
N VAL A 23 -0.46 -11.62 -1.96
CA VAL A 23 0.75 -12.23 -2.53
C VAL A 23 0.52 -12.48 -4.03
N MET A 24 -0.59 -13.13 -4.37
CA MET A 24 -1.00 -13.33 -5.77
C MET A 24 -1.06 -12.02 -6.55
N GLY A 25 -1.72 -10.98 -6.01
CA GLY A 25 -1.78 -9.67 -6.67
C GLY A 25 -0.42 -9.02 -6.84
N SER A 26 0.49 -9.17 -5.88
CA SER A 26 1.86 -8.64 -6.00
C SER A 26 2.65 -9.34 -7.10
N ILE A 27 2.50 -10.66 -7.22
CA ILE A 27 3.11 -11.47 -8.28
C ILE A 27 2.53 -11.11 -9.64
N ASN A 28 1.19 -11.07 -9.75
CA ASN A 28 0.52 -10.75 -11.01
C ASN A 28 0.89 -9.36 -11.53
N ASN A 29 1.04 -8.37 -10.65
CA ASN A 29 1.49 -7.03 -11.03
C ASN A 29 2.92 -7.06 -11.57
N ALA A 30 3.84 -7.76 -10.90
CA ALA A 30 5.22 -7.89 -11.35
C ALA A 30 5.33 -8.59 -12.71
N LEU A 31 4.55 -9.66 -12.93
CA LEU A 31 4.43 -10.33 -14.22
C LEU A 31 3.82 -9.41 -15.28
N GLY A 32 2.85 -8.58 -14.91
CA GLY A 32 2.22 -7.63 -15.82
C GLY A 32 3.16 -6.53 -16.32
N GLU A 33 4.07 -6.06 -15.46
CA GLU A 33 5.09 -5.07 -15.84
C GLU A 33 6.07 -5.60 -16.91
N THR A 34 6.26 -6.92 -17.00
CA THR A 34 7.09 -7.56 -18.03
C THR A 34 6.29 -8.09 -19.22
N GLY A 35 4.98 -7.80 -19.29
CA GLY A 35 4.09 -8.30 -20.35
C GLY A 35 3.77 -9.81 -20.24
N GLN A 36 4.07 -10.43 -19.10
CA GLN A 36 3.86 -11.85 -18.82
C GLN A 36 2.69 -12.10 -17.85
N ALA A 37 1.75 -11.14 -17.73
CA ALA A 37 0.60 -11.26 -16.85
C ALA A 37 -0.14 -12.59 -17.06
N ASN A 38 -0.19 -13.40 -16.02
CA ASN A 38 -0.88 -14.68 -16.04
C ASN A 38 -1.38 -15.00 -14.63
N ILE A 39 -2.70 -15.01 -14.46
CA ILE A 39 -3.35 -15.20 -13.16
C ILE A 39 -3.07 -16.61 -12.62
N ASP A 40 -3.11 -17.63 -13.47
CA ASP A 40 -2.89 -19.03 -13.06
C ASP A 40 -1.47 -19.22 -12.53
N ILE A 41 -0.49 -18.60 -13.19
CA ILE A 41 0.92 -18.64 -12.75
C ILE A 41 1.08 -17.85 -11.45
N ALA A 42 0.45 -16.68 -11.34
CA ALA A 42 0.50 -15.88 -10.12
C ALA A 42 -0.10 -16.60 -8.92
N GLU A 43 -1.19 -17.34 -9.11
CA GLU A 43 -1.81 -18.18 -8.08
C GLU A 43 -0.87 -19.32 -7.67
N GLN A 44 -0.33 -20.09 -8.62
CA GLN A 44 0.62 -21.16 -8.34
C GLN A 44 1.84 -20.66 -7.55
N PHE A 45 2.41 -19.52 -7.95
CA PHE A 45 3.54 -18.93 -7.23
C PHE A 45 3.14 -18.44 -5.84
N ALA A 46 1.94 -17.88 -5.68
CA ALA A 46 1.43 -17.51 -4.36
C ALA A 46 1.21 -18.72 -3.45
N GLU A 47 0.82 -19.87 -3.99
CA GLU A 47 0.71 -21.13 -3.24
C GLU A 47 2.09 -21.58 -2.75
N VAL A 48 3.09 -21.54 -3.62
CA VAL A 48 4.49 -21.88 -3.26
C VAL A 48 5.01 -20.95 -2.16
N VAL A 49 4.83 -19.64 -2.30
CA VAL A 49 5.19 -18.66 -1.24
C VAL A 49 4.45 -18.99 0.05
N THR A 50 3.14 -19.24 -0.01
CA THR A 50 2.34 -19.59 1.17
C THR A 50 2.89 -20.84 1.85
N PHE A 51 3.15 -21.90 1.10
CA PHE A 51 3.73 -23.14 1.61
C PHE A 51 5.05 -22.88 2.35
N PHE A 52 5.97 -22.11 1.75
CA PHE A 52 7.24 -21.78 2.39
C PHE A 52 7.07 -20.97 3.67
N LEU A 53 6.18 -19.96 3.67
CA LEU A 53 5.94 -19.11 4.84
C LEU A 53 5.41 -19.93 6.04
N TYR A 54 4.53 -20.90 5.79
CA TYR A 54 3.99 -21.76 6.85
C TYR A 54 4.95 -22.86 7.31
N ASN A 55 5.86 -23.33 6.44
CA ASN A 55 6.71 -24.50 6.74
C ASN A 55 8.14 -24.17 7.17
N GLN A 56 8.78 -23.10 6.66
CA GLN A 56 10.17 -22.80 7.03
C GLN A 56 10.30 -22.10 8.38
N TYR A 57 9.29 -21.33 8.79
CA TYR A 57 9.53 -20.33 9.83
C TYR A 57 9.22 -20.80 11.24
N ASN A 58 8.43 -21.86 11.46
CA ASN A 58 7.91 -22.29 12.77
C ASN A 58 7.41 -21.12 13.66
N ARG A 59 7.10 -19.98 13.02
CA ARG A 59 6.80 -18.67 13.60
C ARG A 59 5.39 -18.33 13.18
N ARG A 60 4.62 -17.82 14.13
CA ARG A 60 3.27 -17.31 13.88
C ARG A 60 3.25 -15.92 13.24
N THR A 61 4.43 -15.34 13.01
CA THR A 61 4.62 -13.98 12.52
C THR A 61 5.73 -13.91 11.49
N VAL A 62 5.48 -13.19 10.39
CA VAL A 62 6.47 -12.83 9.36
C VAL A 62 6.41 -11.34 9.12
N THR A 63 7.48 -10.74 8.59
CA THR A 63 7.44 -9.35 8.15
C THR A 63 6.98 -9.25 6.70
N SER A 64 6.48 -8.08 6.28
CA SER A 64 6.22 -7.84 4.85
C SER A 64 7.50 -7.91 4.00
N GLY A 65 8.67 -7.68 4.61
CA GLY A 65 9.96 -7.86 3.95
C GLY A 65 10.29 -9.32 3.67
N ASP A 66 9.97 -10.22 4.60
CA ASP A 66 10.17 -11.67 4.41
C ASP A 66 9.32 -12.20 3.25
N ILE A 67 8.04 -11.78 3.19
CA ILE A 67 7.13 -12.14 2.09
C ILE A 67 7.68 -11.61 0.76
N PHE A 68 8.11 -10.35 0.73
CA PHE A 68 8.71 -9.73 -0.47
C PHE A 68 9.94 -10.50 -0.95
N SER A 69 10.86 -10.86 -0.06
CA SER A 69 12.03 -11.67 -0.39
C SER A 69 11.64 -13.05 -0.92
N MET A 70 10.63 -13.69 -0.32
CA MET A 70 10.16 -15.00 -0.78
C MET A 70 9.57 -14.93 -2.19
N ILE A 71 8.77 -13.91 -2.49
CA ILE A 71 8.23 -13.70 -3.84
C ILE A 71 9.38 -13.56 -4.86
N LYS A 72 10.41 -12.77 -4.54
CA LYS A 72 11.58 -12.61 -5.41
C LYS A 72 12.29 -13.94 -5.67
N VAL A 73 12.49 -14.75 -4.63
CA VAL A 73 13.11 -16.07 -4.77
C VAL A 73 12.29 -16.96 -5.68
N VAL A 74 10.97 -16.99 -5.49
CA VAL A 74 10.07 -17.80 -6.34
C VAL A 74 10.17 -17.37 -7.80
N LEU A 75 10.02 -16.06 -8.09
CA LEU A 75 10.12 -15.54 -9.46
C LEU A 75 11.47 -15.84 -10.12
N ALA A 76 12.58 -15.60 -9.42
CA ALA A 76 13.91 -15.85 -9.97
C ALA A 76 14.18 -17.35 -10.19
N ALA A 77 13.70 -18.21 -9.28
CA ALA A 77 13.89 -19.67 -9.40
C ALA A 77 13.03 -20.31 -10.50
N THR A 78 12.00 -19.62 -10.99
CA THR A 78 11.07 -20.12 -12.01
C THR A 78 11.23 -19.44 -13.37
N ASP A 79 12.39 -18.82 -13.64
CA ASP A 79 12.73 -18.18 -14.91
C ASP A 79 11.93 -16.89 -15.20
N TYR A 80 11.44 -16.22 -14.14
CA TYR A 80 10.80 -14.91 -14.18
C TYR A 80 11.69 -13.84 -13.53
N GLU A 81 12.98 -13.84 -13.87
CA GLU A 81 13.98 -12.91 -13.32
C GLU A 81 13.59 -11.44 -13.59
N ASP A 82 13.13 -11.12 -14.80
CA ASP A 82 12.68 -9.78 -15.15
C ASP A 82 11.52 -9.31 -14.26
N ALA A 83 10.59 -10.19 -13.91
CA ALA A 83 9.49 -9.86 -13.01
C ALA A 83 10.00 -9.67 -11.57
N ALA A 84 11.02 -10.42 -11.13
CA ALA A 84 11.66 -10.22 -9.83
C ALA A 84 12.38 -8.86 -9.75
N VAL A 85 12.96 -8.40 -10.87
CA VAL A 85 13.55 -7.06 -11.01
C VAL A 85 12.46 -6.00 -10.95
N ALA A 86 11.41 -6.11 -11.78
CA ALA A 86 10.28 -5.19 -11.82
C ALA A 86 9.63 -5.02 -10.42
N LEU A 87 9.39 -6.14 -9.72
CA LEU A 87 8.91 -6.13 -8.33
C LEU A 87 9.84 -5.34 -7.39
N SER A 88 11.15 -5.47 -7.58
CA SER A 88 12.15 -4.77 -6.77
C SER A 88 12.17 -3.27 -7.06
N GLU A 89 12.09 -2.89 -8.33
CA GLU A 89 12.02 -1.50 -8.78
C GLU A 89 10.76 -0.82 -8.25
N HIS A 90 9.58 -1.41 -8.46
CA HIS A 90 8.32 -0.88 -7.94
C HIS A 90 8.35 -0.71 -6.40
N HIS A 91 8.90 -1.68 -5.66
CA HIS A 91 9.06 -1.56 -4.21
C HIS A 91 10.01 -0.42 -3.81
N PHE A 92 11.14 -0.28 -4.50
CA PHE A 92 12.10 0.79 -4.27
C PHE A 92 11.52 2.17 -4.60
N GLU A 93 10.86 2.30 -5.75
CA GLU A 93 10.18 3.51 -6.16
C GLU A 93 9.13 3.95 -5.14
N ARG A 94 8.28 3.04 -4.67
CA ARG A 94 7.30 3.39 -3.63
C ARG A 94 7.96 3.81 -2.32
N LYS A 95 9.07 3.18 -1.93
CA LYS A 95 9.84 3.60 -0.76
C LYS A 95 10.43 5.01 -0.94
N LEU A 96 10.94 5.31 -2.14
CA LEU A 96 11.50 6.61 -2.49
C LEU A 96 10.43 7.70 -2.56
N LYS A 97 9.26 7.42 -3.14
CA LYS A 97 8.12 8.35 -3.16
C LYS A 97 7.67 8.66 -1.73
N ARG A 98 7.49 7.65 -0.87
CA ARG A 98 7.18 7.87 0.56
C ARG A 98 8.20 8.73 1.29
N SER A 99 9.50 8.55 1.03
CA SER A 99 10.53 9.31 1.73
C SER A 99 10.66 10.75 1.26
N ARG A 100 10.31 11.02 -0.01
CA ARG A 100 10.39 12.35 -0.63
C ARG A 100 9.10 13.15 -0.50
N THR A 101 7.95 12.49 -0.34
CA THR A 101 6.67 13.18 -0.17
C THR A 101 6.55 13.75 1.24
N GLU A 102 6.31 15.05 1.32
CA GLU A 102 6.04 15.81 2.52
C GLU A 102 4.61 16.36 2.45
N VAL A 103 3.97 16.42 3.61
CA VAL A 103 2.64 16.96 3.83
C VAL A 103 2.77 18.28 4.55
N VAL A 104 2.19 19.33 3.95
CA VAL A 104 2.15 20.68 4.52
C VAL A 104 0.75 20.91 5.10
N SER A 105 0.69 21.31 6.38
CA SER A 105 -0.55 21.53 7.12
C SER A 105 -1.19 22.88 6.78
N VAL A 106 -1.51 23.07 5.50
CA VAL A 106 -2.16 24.26 4.94
C VAL A 106 -3.48 23.87 4.28
N ASP A 107 -4.45 24.79 4.36
CA ASP A 107 -5.69 24.73 3.60
C ASP A 107 -5.60 25.70 2.43
N ILE A 108 -5.36 25.17 1.24
CA ILE A 108 -5.28 25.96 0.00
C ILE A 108 -6.68 26.07 -0.58
N GLN A 109 -7.17 27.31 -0.71
CA GLN A 109 -8.46 27.62 -1.33
C GLN A 109 -8.26 28.40 -2.63
N ASP A 110 -7.32 29.35 -2.65
CA ASP A 110 -7.06 30.24 -3.79
C ASP A 110 -5.59 30.18 -4.25
N LEU A 111 -5.31 30.71 -5.45
CA LEU A 111 -3.95 30.73 -6.01
C LEU A 111 -2.97 31.56 -5.16
N THR A 112 -3.48 32.54 -4.42
CA THR A 112 -2.68 33.34 -3.47
C THR A 112 -2.14 32.51 -2.31
N ASP A 113 -2.81 31.42 -1.96
CA ASP A 113 -2.37 30.51 -0.89
C ASP A 113 -1.22 29.60 -1.36
N ALA A 114 -0.91 29.57 -2.66
CA ALA A 114 0.20 28.79 -3.20
C ALA A 114 1.55 29.23 -2.63
N GLU A 115 1.69 30.49 -2.21
CA GLU A 115 2.88 31.00 -1.52
C GLU A 115 3.15 30.25 -0.21
N LEU A 116 2.12 29.71 0.45
CA LEU A 116 2.24 28.92 1.67
C LEU A 116 2.92 27.56 1.42
N LEU A 117 2.91 27.05 0.17
CA LEU A 117 3.68 25.87 -0.22
C LEU A 117 5.17 26.19 -0.42
N ALA A 118 5.47 27.42 -0.87
CA ALA A 118 6.81 27.89 -1.15
C ALA A 118 7.53 28.41 0.10
N GLY A 119 6.80 28.83 1.14
CA GLY A 119 7.34 29.36 2.39
C GLY A 119 8.37 28.43 3.03
N ALA A 120 9.65 28.78 2.86
CA ALA A 120 10.81 27.96 3.21
C ALA A 120 11.19 28.01 4.70
N GLU A 121 10.53 28.83 5.52
CA GLU A 121 11.13 29.28 6.78
C GLU A 121 10.53 28.73 8.07
N GLU A 122 9.40 28.01 8.05
CA GLU A 122 8.92 27.33 9.26
C GLU A 122 8.74 25.81 9.08
N PRO A 123 9.50 24.97 9.83
CA PRO A 123 9.21 23.54 9.93
C PRO A 123 7.89 23.26 10.67
N ALA A 124 7.26 24.28 11.26
CA ALA A 124 5.98 24.19 11.91
C ALA A 124 4.88 23.86 10.88
N GLY A 125 4.46 22.59 10.84
CA GLY A 125 3.37 22.13 9.97
C GLY A 125 3.80 21.27 8.78
N ARG A 126 5.10 21.04 8.57
CA ARG A 126 5.60 20.04 7.61
C ARG A 126 5.80 18.70 8.28
N SER A 127 5.37 17.64 7.61
CA SER A 127 5.56 16.27 8.09
C SER A 127 5.81 15.34 6.93
N ARG A 128 6.60 14.27 7.13
CA ARG A 128 6.78 13.25 6.09
C ARG A 128 5.47 12.53 5.83
N TRP A 129 5.32 12.03 4.60
CA TRP A 129 4.18 11.19 4.23
C TRP A 129 4.09 9.98 5.16
N ASP A 130 2.96 9.87 5.85
CA ASP A 130 2.62 8.73 6.68
C ASP A 130 1.17 8.31 6.43
N LYS A 131 1.02 7.20 5.72
CA LYS A 131 -0.28 6.61 5.40
C LYS A 131 -1.07 6.22 6.65
N SER A 132 -0.39 5.86 7.75
CA SER A 132 -1.05 5.44 8.99
C SER A 132 -1.90 6.56 9.57
N ARG A 133 -1.49 7.84 9.39
CA ARG A 133 -2.28 9.00 9.82
C ARG A 133 -3.65 9.06 9.15
N ILE A 134 -3.74 8.72 7.86
CA ILE A 134 -5.02 8.65 7.14
C ILE A 134 -5.87 7.50 7.70
N VAL A 135 -5.26 6.34 7.93
CA VAL A 135 -5.96 5.16 8.47
C VAL A 135 -6.53 5.47 9.86
N ASP A 136 -5.73 6.05 10.74
CA ASP A 136 -6.13 6.37 12.11
C ASP A 136 -7.21 7.45 12.14
N ASP A 137 -7.13 8.47 11.28
CA ASP A 137 -8.16 9.50 11.16
C ASP A 137 -9.50 8.92 10.67
N LEU A 138 -9.46 8.03 9.66
CA LEU A 138 -10.65 7.33 9.15
C LEU A 138 -11.30 6.42 10.20
N ILE A 139 -10.50 5.75 11.04
CA ILE A 139 -11.03 4.92 12.13
C ILE A 139 -11.63 5.81 13.22
N THR A 140 -10.90 6.84 13.67
CA THR A 140 -11.28 7.64 14.84
C THR A 140 -12.45 8.59 14.55
N ARG A 141 -12.46 9.28 13.40
CA ARG A 141 -13.50 10.27 13.08
C ARG A 141 -14.72 9.68 12.39
N TYR A 142 -14.52 8.65 11.58
CA TYR A 142 -15.57 8.09 10.72
C TYR A 142 -15.99 6.68 11.13
N ASN A 143 -15.40 6.12 12.19
CA ASN A 143 -15.69 4.78 12.72
C ASN A 143 -15.63 3.68 11.65
N LEU A 144 -14.74 3.83 10.66
CA LEU A 144 -14.56 2.83 9.63
C LEU A 144 -13.78 1.65 10.18
N CYS A 145 -14.12 0.43 9.74
CA CYS A 145 -13.30 -0.72 10.07
C CYS A 145 -11.90 -0.58 9.46
N ARG A 146 -10.88 -1.09 10.16
CA ARG A 146 -9.46 -0.96 9.78
C ARG A 146 -9.17 -1.38 8.34
N GLN A 147 -9.83 -2.43 7.85
CA GLN A 147 -9.62 -2.92 6.49
C GLN A 147 -10.08 -1.89 5.44
N THR A 148 -11.29 -1.32 5.61
CA THR A 148 -11.82 -0.27 4.72
C THR A 148 -10.95 0.98 4.76
N ALA A 149 -10.55 1.42 5.97
CA ALA A 149 -9.66 2.58 6.13
C ALA A 149 -8.30 2.37 5.42
N ARG A 150 -7.72 1.17 5.51
CA ARG A 150 -6.47 0.83 4.81
C ARG A 150 -6.63 0.82 3.29
N THR A 151 -7.75 0.31 2.77
CA THR A 151 -8.04 0.36 1.34
C THR A 151 -8.12 1.80 0.84
N ILE A 152 -8.90 2.65 1.51
CA ILE A 152 -9.01 4.07 1.17
C ILE A 152 -7.63 4.76 1.22
N ALA A 153 -6.88 4.57 2.31
CA ALA A 153 -5.57 5.17 2.47
C ALA A 153 -4.56 4.68 1.40
N ALA A 154 -4.67 3.43 0.94
CA ALA A 154 -3.83 2.91 -0.15
C ALA A 154 -4.18 3.55 -1.50
N MET A 155 -5.47 3.75 -1.80
CA MET A 155 -5.92 4.46 -3.01
C MET A 155 -5.48 5.92 -3.02
N VAL A 156 -5.59 6.61 -1.88
CA VAL A 156 -5.11 7.99 -1.73
C VAL A 156 -3.60 8.08 -1.93
N GLU A 157 -2.83 7.17 -1.31
CA GLU A 157 -1.37 7.09 -1.51
C GLU A 157 -1.00 6.90 -2.98
N GLU A 158 -1.74 6.04 -3.69
CA GLU A 158 -1.54 5.82 -5.12
C GLU A 158 -1.80 7.08 -5.95
N ARG A 159 -2.91 7.78 -5.69
CA ARG A 159 -3.20 9.06 -6.36
C ARG A 159 -2.12 10.10 -6.11
N VAL A 160 -1.70 10.27 -4.85
CA VAL A 160 -0.64 11.22 -4.49
C VAL A 160 0.66 10.90 -5.24
N PHE A 161 1.03 9.63 -5.32
CA PHE A 161 2.25 9.21 -6.03
C PHE A 161 2.16 9.39 -7.53
N ASN A 162 0.97 9.19 -8.12
CA ASN A 162 0.74 9.37 -9.55
C ASN A 162 0.65 10.84 -9.97
N MET A 163 0.36 11.76 -9.04
CA MET A 163 0.40 13.21 -9.29
C MET A 163 1.82 13.77 -9.43
N GLY A 164 2.85 13.03 -9.00
CA GLY A 164 4.25 13.47 -9.11
C GLY A 164 4.65 14.61 -8.15
N MET A 165 3.80 14.96 -7.19
CA MET A 165 4.06 16.03 -6.21
C MET A 165 4.89 15.51 -5.03
N THR A 166 5.93 16.25 -4.65
CA THR A 166 6.72 15.98 -3.44
C THR A 166 6.23 16.78 -2.23
N LEU A 167 5.55 17.90 -2.43
CA LEU A 167 4.92 18.69 -1.37
C LEU A 167 3.41 18.68 -1.58
N VAL A 168 2.67 18.15 -0.62
CA VAL A 168 1.22 17.93 -0.73
C VAL A 168 0.50 18.68 0.38
N PRO A 169 -0.41 19.61 0.06
CA PRO A 169 -1.21 20.30 1.07
C PRO A 169 -2.21 19.35 1.73
N SER A 170 -2.45 19.55 3.02
CA SER A 170 -3.40 18.74 3.80
C SER A 170 -4.84 18.82 3.27
N SER A 171 -5.23 19.96 2.69
CA SER A 171 -6.54 20.11 2.04
C SER A 171 -6.72 19.19 0.85
N LEU A 172 -5.70 19.03 0.00
CA LEU A 172 -5.75 18.08 -1.12
C LEU A 172 -5.87 16.64 -0.63
N ILE A 173 -5.11 16.25 0.40
CA ILE A 173 -5.23 14.91 1.01
C ILE A 173 -6.66 14.69 1.50
N LYS A 174 -7.26 15.68 2.18
CA LYS A 174 -8.65 15.60 2.64
C LYS A 174 -9.62 15.39 1.48
N GLN A 175 -9.48 16.13 0.39
CA GLN A 175 -10.33 15.95 -0.80
C GLN A 175 -10.16 14.56 -1.42
N LEU A 176 -8.92 14.07 -1.53
CA LEU A 176 -8.64 12.72 -2.03
C LEU A 176 -9.26 11.65 -1.14
N VAL A 177 -9.12 11.77 0.19
CA VAL A 177 -9.71 10.83 1.15
C VAL A 177 -11.23 10.79 1.02
N LEU A 178 -11.89 11.95 0.92
CA LEU A 178 -13.35 12.01 0.75
C LEU A 178 -13.79 11.34 -0.57
N GLY A 179 -13.08 11.62 -1.66
CA GLY A 179 -13.36 11.01 -2.97
C GLY A 179 -13.23 9.50 -2.95
N GLU A 180 -12.14 8.97 -2.38
CA GLU A 180 -11.91 7.53 -2.32
C GLU A 180 -12.82 6.82 -1.32
N ALA A 181 -13.11 7.43 -0.18
CA ALA A 181 -14.09 6.91 0.77
C ALA A 181 -15.47 6.77 0.12
N ALA A 182 -15.91 7.78 -0.63
CA ALA A 182 -17.18 7.73 -1.36
C ALA A 182 -17.20 6.58 -2.38
N SER A 183 -16.10 6.37 -3.11
CA SER A 183 -15.96 5.26 -4.08
C SER A 183 -16.08 3.89 -3.39
N VAL A 184 -15.29 3.66 -2.34
CA VAL A 184 -15.25 2.38 -1.61
C VAL A 184 -16.59 2.07 -0.94
N LEU A 185 -17.22 3.06 -0.28
CA LEU A 185 -18.50 2.86 0.39
C LEU A 185 -19.63 2.56 -0.61
N ARG A 186 -19.60 3.14 -1.83
CA ARG A 186 -20.55 2.80 -2.89
C ARG A 186 -20.38 1.35 -3.35
N ALA A 187 -19.14 0.92 -3.59
CA ALA A 187 -18.85 -0.47 -3.99
C ALA A 187 -19.32 -1.48 -2.92
N GLN A 188 -19.10 -1.19 -1.64
CA GLN A 188 -19.56 -2.05 -0.54
C GLN A 188 -21.08 -2.21 -0.51
N ARG A 189 -21.84 -1.12 -0.74
CA ARG A 189 -23.31 -1.19 -0.79
C ARG A 189 -23.80 -2.06 -1.94
N GLN A 190 -23.18 -1.96 -3.12
CA GLN A 190 -23.54 -2.77 -4.28
C GLN A 190 -23.34 -4.27 -4.04
N LEU A 191 -22.26 -4.65 -3.33
CA LEU A 191 -21.99 -6.04 -2.96
C LEU A 191 -22.96 -6.60 -1.91
N GLN A 192 -23.63 -5.75 -1.12
CA GLN A 192 -24.63 -6.17 -0.13
C GLN A 192 -26.04 -6.32 -0.74
N THR A 193 -26.27 -5.77 -1.93
CA THR A 193 -27.55 -5.85 -2.64
C THR A 193 -27.66 -7.01 -3.63
N VAL A 194 -26.59 -7.82 -3.74
CA VAL A 194 -26.50 -9.05 -4.54
C VAL A 194 -26.58 -10.24 -3.59
#